data_AF-A0A2E0N4S4-F1
#
_entry.id   AF-A0A2E0N4S4-F1
#
_cell.length_a   1.000
_cell.length_b   1.000
_cell.length_c   1.000
_cell.angle_alpha   90.00
_cell.angle_beta   90.00
_cell.angle_gamma   90.00
#
_symmetry.space_group_name_H-M   'P 1'
#
loop_
_entity.id
_entity.type
_entity.pdbx_description
1 polymer ?
#
loop_
_entity_poly.entity_id
_entity_poly.type
_entity_poly.pdbx_seq_one_letter_code
_entity_poly.pdbx_strand_id
1 'polypeptide(L)'
;MRSRLNSATISPSKIPSPQKTYFITVSPGYLAPSSNILTLNSFILKALALKYQRFEQSRIGMAKTNEDMGMEIFGFFTEVSIIAQLSISLFERHLPEGLTHSQFGVLNWFHRVDDEATPGRLAAAFQVTPGAMTNTLKRLEAKALIKVEPDASSGRRKRVTITPAGRDMRQQAIESAAPLLAEFVEAF
;
A
#
# COMPACT_ATOMS: atom_id res chain seq x y z
N MET A 1 25.79 17.31 -45.31
CA MET A 1 24.75 16.26 -45.29
C MET A 1 25.27 15.08 -44.46
N ARG A 2 24.72 14.94 -43.24
CA ARG A 2 24.78 13.77 -42.32
C ARG A 2 26.15 13.26 -41.85
N SER A 3 26.58 13.72 -40.67
CA SER A 3 27.47 12.94 -39.80
C SER A 3 26.63 11.91 -39.03
N ARG A 4 27.14 10.68 -38.90
CA ARG A 4 26.57 9.63 -38.05
C ARG A 4 27.69 8.89 -37.33
N LEU A 5 27.63 9.01 -36.01
CA LEU A 5 27.69 7.95 -34.98
C LEU A 5 29.04 7.33 -34.55
N ASN A 6 29.11 7.25 -33.20
CA ASN A 6 29.92 6.43 -32.29
C ASN A 6 31.15 7.15 -31.70
N SER A 7 31.37 7.20 -30.38
CA SER A 7 30.88 6.36 -29.27
C SER A 7 31.00 7.14 -27.95
N ALA A 8 29.97 7.07 -27.09
CA ALA A 8 30.04 7.56 -25.71
C ALA A 8 29.73 6.38 -24.78
N THR A 9 30.76 5.97 -24.05
CA THR A 9 30.75 4.89 -23.06
C THR A 9 29.83 5.27 -21.90
N ILE A 10 28.73 4.54 -21.69
CA ILE A 10 27.87 4.68 -20.50
C ILE A 10 28.33 3.67 -19.45
N SER A 11 28.76 4.18 -18.31
CA SER A 11 29.12 3.42 -17.11
C SER A 11 27.85 2.97 -16.36
N PRO A 12 27.68 1.68 -16.00
CA PRO A 12 26.50 1.23 -15.27
C PRO A 12 26.69 1.47 -13.76
N SER A 13 25.94 2.43 -13.20
CA SER A 13 25.94 2.70 -11.76
C SER A 13 24.61 2.29 -11.11
N LYS A 14 24.74 1.47 -10.06
CA LYS A 14 23.81 1.13 -8.96
C LYS A 14 22.50 0.36 -9.28
N ILE A 15 22.61 -0.96 -9.13
CA ILE A 15 21.50 -1.86 -8.77
C ILE A 15 21.32 -1.80 -7.23
N PRO A 16 20.11 -1.59 -6.67
CA PRO A 16 19.91 -1.66 -5.22
C PRO A 16 19.89 -3.12 -4.71
N SER A 17 20.50 -3.32 -3.54
CA SER A 17 20.72 -4.61 -2.83
C SER A 17 19.41 -5.24 -2.29
N PRO A 18 19.32 -6.59 -2.14
CA PRO A 18 18.11 -7.26 -1.68
C PRO A 18 17.85 -7.11 -0.17
N GLN A 19 16.56 -7.13 0.19
CA GLN A 19 15.99 -6.80 1.49
C GLN A 19 16.37 -7.79 2.61
N LYS A 20 16.52 -7.28 3.85
CA LYS A 20 16.64 -8.07 5.08
C LYS A 20 15.31 -8.74 5.43
N THR A 21 15.29 -10.07 5.46
CA THR A 21 14.20 -10.89 6.01
C THR A 21 14.24 -10.85 7.54
N TYR A 22 13.15 -10.40 8.17
CA TYR A 22 12.94 -10.54 9.62
C TYR A 22 12.13 -11.80 9.88
N PHE A 23 12.69 -12.75 10.63
CA PHE A 23 11.96 -13.91 11.16
C PHE A 23 11.37 -13.52 12.51
N ILE A 24 10.05 -13.54 12.64
CA ILE A 24 9.36 -13.41 13.93
C ILE A 24 8.96 -14.82 14.36
N THR A 25 9.51 -15.28 15.48
CA THR A 25 9.13 -16.55 16.13
C THR A 25 7.94 -16.28 17.06
N VAL A 26 6.85 -17.03 16.92
CA VAL A 26 5.66 -16.90 17.78
C VAL A 26 5.56 -18.13 18.68
N SER A 27 5.39 -17.90 19.99
CA SER A 27 5.16 -18.95 21.01
C SER A 27 3.68 -19.33 21.10
N PRO A 28 3.33 -20.58 21.45
CA PRO A 28 1.95 -21.04 21.46
C PRO A 28 1.25 -20.74 22.80
N GLY A 29 0.14 -20.00 22.76
CA GLY A 29 -0.66 -19.68 23.94
C GLY A 29 -2.01 -19.04 23.57
N TYR A 30 -3.01 -19.89 23.38
CA TYR A 30 -4.37 -19.66 22.93
C TYR A 30 -5.24 -18.75 23.84
N LEU A 31 -6.14 -17.96 23.25
CA LEU A 31 -7.44 -17.56 23.86
C LEU A 31 -8.50 -17.36 22.77
N ALA A 32 -9.66 -18.00 22.96
CA ALA A 32 -10.68 -18.27 21.94
C ALA A 32 -11.40 -17.02 21.38
N PRO A 33 -11.79 -17.00 20.09
CA PRO A 33 -12.46 -15.87 19.47
C PRO A 33 -13.94 -15.78 19.85
N SER A 34 -14.39 -14.55 20.11
CA SER A 34 -15.77 -14.20 20.41
C SER A 34 -16.71 -14.40 19.21
N SER A 35 -17.95 -14.71 19.52
CA SER A 35 -19.03 -15.27 18.68
C SER A 35 -19.53 -14.41 17.50
N ASN A 36 -18.84 -13.33 17.13
CA ASN A 36 -19.24 -12.46 16.00
C ASN A 36 -18.46 -12.71 14.69
N ILE A 37 -17.32 -13.41 14.73
CA ILE A 37 -16.44 -13.62 13.55
C ILE A 37 -16.87 -14.85 12.73
N LEU A 38 -17.57 -15.81 13.34
CA LEU A 38 -18.06 -17.02 12.66
C LEU A 38 -19.09 -16.72 11.55
N THR A 39 -19.86 -15.64 11.67
CA THR A 39 -20.93 -15.32 10.72
C THR A 39 -20.39 -14.72 9.42
N LEU A 40 -19.40 -13.82 9.51
CA LEU A 40 -18.83 -13.11 8.36
C LEU A 40 -17.91 -14.03 7.53
N ASN A 41 -17.10 -14.86 8.19
CA ASN A 41 -16.27 -15.87 7.53
C ASN A 41 -17.11 -16.93 6.80
N SER A 42 -18.28 -17.30 7.32
CA SER A 42 -19.17 -18.27 6.64
C SER A 42 -19.79 -17.72 5.36
N PHE A 43 -20.07 -16.40 5.27
CA PHE A 43 -20.70 -15.80 4.10
C PHE A 43 -19.72 -15.68 2.93
N ILE A 44 -18.49 -15.26 3.21
CA ILE A 44 -17.44 -15.13 2.19
C ILE A 44 -17.04 -16.51 1.67
N LEU A 45 -16.85 -17.49 2.57
CA LEU A 45 -16.52 -18.87 2.16
C LEU A 45 -17.68 -19.55 1.42
N LYS A 46 -18.94 -19.32 1.80
CA LYS A 46 -20.10 -19.81 1.02
C LYS A 46 -20.23 -19.14 -0.33
N ALA A 47 -19.97 -17.83 -0.43
CA ALA A 47 -19.98 -17.11 -1.70
C ALA A 47 -18.86 -17.59 -2.63
N LEU A 48 -17.66 -17.81 -2.10
CA LEU A 48 -16.53 -18.37 -2.85
C LEU A 48 -16.77 -19.84 -3.25
N ALA A 49 -17.32 -20.67 -2.36
CA ALA A 49 -17.66 -22.05 -2.67
C ALA A 49 -18.78 -22.15 -3.72
N LEU A 50 -19.82 -21.31 -3.64
CA LEU A 50 -20.88 -21.23 -4.65
C LEU A 50 -20.35 -20.72 -5.99
N LYS A 51 -19.41 -19.77 -5.99
CA LYS A 51 -18.75 -19.27 -7.21
C LYS A 51 -17.86 -20.35 -7.83
N TYR A 52 -17.12 -21.11 -7.01
CA TYR A 52 -16.28 -22.23 -7.44
C TYR A 52 -17.12 -23.39 -8.02
N GLN A 53 -18.21 -23.77 -7.36
CA GLN A 53 -19.10 -24.84 -7.79
C GLN A 53 -19.89 -24.47 -9.06
N ARG A 54 -20.23 -23.19 -9.23
CA ARG A 54 -20.85 -22.66 -10.47
C ARG A 54 -19.83 -22.56 -11.61
N PHE A 55 -18.58 -22.22 -11.31
CA PHE A 55 -17.46 -22.22 -12.27
C PHE A 55 -17.12 -23.63 -12.78
N GLU A 56 -17.23 -24.65 -11.92
CA GLU A 56 -16.97 -26.05 -12.29
C GLU A 56 -18.05 -26.61 -13.23
N GLN A 57 -19.32 -26.22 -13.06
CA GLN A 57 -20.41 -26.64 -13.95
C GLN A 57 -20.39 -25.96 -15.34
N SER A 58 -19.81 -24.75 -15.46
CA SER A 58 -19.67 -24.05 -16.74
C SER A 58 -18.49 -24.53 -17.61
N ARG A 59 -17.64 -25.42 -17.09
CA ARG A 59 -16.42 -25.89 -17.78
C ARG A 59 -16.67 -26.99 -18.82
N ILE A 60 -17.85 -27.61 -18.81
CA ILE A 60 -18.22 -28.65 -19.77
C ILE A 60 -18.94 -28.00 -20.96
N GLY A 61 -18.16 -27.40 -21.88
CA GLY A 61 -18.60 -27.33 -23.29
C GLY A 61 -18.65 -25.99 -24.04
N MET A 62 -18.17 -24.84 -23.53
CA MET A 62 -18.13 -23.61 -24.35
C MET A 62 -16.81 -22.83 -24.28
N ALA A 63 -16.29 -22.44 -25.45
CA ALA A 63 -15.29 -21.40 -25.55
C ALA A 63 -15.90 -20.09 -25.00
N LYS A 64 -15.31 -19.54 -23.93
CA LYS A 64 -15.78 -18.30 -23.32
C LYS A 64 -15.78 -17.18 -24.35
N THR A 65 -16.88 -16.45 -24.45
CA THR A 65 -16.96 -15.28 -25.34
C THR A 65 -16.13 -14.12 -24.77
N ASN A 66 -15.81 -13.12 -25.59
CA ASN A 66 -15.14 -11.90 -25.10
C ASN A 66 -15.99 -11.17 -24.04
N GLU A 67 -17.31 -11.30 -24.11
CA GLU A 67 -18.25 -10.72 -23.14
C GLU A 67 -18.16 -11.44 -21.77
N ASP A 68 -18.10 -12.77 -21.76
CA ASP A 68 -17.91 -13.57 -20.54
C ASP A 68 -16.57 -13.25 -19.87
N MET A 69 -15.50 -13.14 -20.66
CA MET A 69 -14.18 -12.75 -20.16
C MET A 69 -14.19 -11.32 -19.57
N GLY A 70 -14.89 -10.39 -20.24
CA GLY A 70 -15.05 -9.02 -19.76
C GLY A 70 -15.76 -8.97 -18.40
N MET A 71 -16.80 -9.77 -18.20
CA MET A 71 -17.54 -9.86 -16.94
C MET A 71 -16.70 -10.49 -15.82
N GLU A 72 -15.89 -11.51 -16.12
CA GLU A 72 -14.97 -12.10 -15.14
C GLU A 72 -13.90 -11.12 -14.68
N ILE A 73 -13.30 -10.38 -15.63
CA ILE A 73 -12.30 -9.33 -15.34
C ILE A 73 -12.93 -8.20 -14.51
N PHE A 74 -14.13 -7.76 -14.87
CA PHE A 74 -14.86 -6.76 -14.10
C PHE A 74 -15.14 -7.23 -12.66
N GLY A 75 -15.58 -8.48 -12.50
CA GLY A 75 -15.78 -9.11 -11.20
C GLY A 75 -14.51 -9.16 -10.37
N PHE A 76 -13.37 -9.51 -10.98
CA PHE A 76 -12.06 -9.51 -10.32
C PHE A 76 -11.68 -8.11 -9.79
N PHE A 77 -11.75 -7.07 -10.63
CA PHE A 77 -11.44 -5.71 -10.17
C PHE A 77 -12.42 -5.18 -9.12
N THR A 78 -13.68 -5.62 -9.18
CA THR A 78 -14.68 -5.31 -8.14
C THR A 78 -14.29 -5.92 -6.81
N GLU A 79 -13.89 -7.19 -6.79
CA GLU A 79 -13.42 -7.88 -5.57
C GLU A 79 -12.15 -7.22 -5.00
N VAL A 80 -11.16 -6.91 -5.85
CA VAL A 80 -9.95 -6.18 -5.45
C VAL A 80 -10.30 -4.82 -4.82
N SER A 81 -11.26 -4.10 -5.40
CA SER A 81 -11.67 -2.78 -4.90
C SER A 81 -12.36 -2.89 -3.54
N ILE A 82 -13.23 -3.88 -3.36
CA ILE A 82 -13.90 -4.14 -2.07
C ILE A 82 -12.86 -4.51 -1.01
N ILE A 83 -11.93 -5.41 -1.32
CA ILE A 83 -10.86 -5.81 -0.40
C ILE A 83 -10.01 -4.60 -0.01
N ALA A 84 -9.63 -3.76 -0.98
CA ALA A 84 -8.85 -2.55 -0.72
C ALA A 84 -9.59 -1.58 0.21
N GLN A 85 -10.88 -1.33 -0.04
CA GLN A 85 -11.69 -0.43 0.78
C GLN A 85 -11.86 -0.95 2.22
N LEU A 86 -12.15 -2.24 2.38
CA LEU A 86 -12.28 -2.86 3.70
C LEU A 86 -10.94 -2.84 4.46
N SER A 87 -9.85 -3.15 3.76
CA SER A 87 -8.49 -3.13 4.34
C SER A 87 -8.11 -1.74 4.84
N ILE A 88 -8.32 -0.69 4.02
CA ILE A 88 -8.05 0.70 4.43
C ILE A 88 -8.94 1.10 5.60
N SER A 89 -10.24 0.79 5.55
CA SER A 89 -11.18 1.14 6.61
C SER A 89 -10.82 0.49 7.95
N LEU A 90 -10.35 -0.75 7.92
CA LEU A 90 -9.91 -1.48 9.10
C LEU A 90 -8.60 -0.92 9.64
N PHE A 91 -7.65 -0.65 8.76
CA PHE A 91 -6.36 -0.06 9.11
C PHE A 91 -6.51 1.34 9.74
N GLU A 92 -7.38 2.19 9.18
CA GLU A 92 -7.66 3.53 9.70
C GLU A 92 -8.17 3.54 11.14
N ARG A 93 -8.95 2.52 11.54
CA ARG A 93 -9.46 2.39 12.92
C ARG A 93 -8.36 2.06 13.93
N HIS A 94 -7.22 1.56 13.47
CA HIS A 94 -6.09 1.14 14.29
C HIS A 94 -4.89 2.08 14.17
N LEU A 95 -4.99 3.15 13.38
CA LEU A 95 -3.92 4.13 13.28
C LEU A 95 -3.74 4.87 14.62
N PRO A 96 -2.51 5.25 14.98
CA PRO A 96 -2.25 6.13 16.11
C PRO A 96 -3.07 7.41 16.01
N GLU A 97 -3.50 7.93 17.16
CA GLU A 97 -4.41 9.06 17.20
C GLU A 97 -3.90 10.26 16.38
N GLY A 98 -4.80 10.84 15.60
CA GLY A 98 -4.51 11.97 14.72
C GLY A 98 -3.81 11.60 13.42
N LEU A 99 -3.24 10.41 13.24
CA LEU A 99 -2.64 9.98 11.97
C LEU A 99 -3.70 9.45 11.00
N THR A 100 -3.74 9.96 9.77
CA THR A 100 -4.67 9.50 8.74
C THR A 100 -4.00 8.53 7.77
N HIS A 101 -4.77 7.73 7.02
CA HIS A 101 -4.23 6.81 6.02
C HIS A 101 -3.33 7.52 4.98
N SER A 102 -3.73 8.70 4.48
CA SER A 102 -2.91 9.48 3.55
C SER A 102 -1.59 9.95 4.17
N GLN A 103 -1.62 10.34 5.44
CA GLN A 103 -0.42 10.76 6.18
C GLN A 103 0.52 9.56 6.41
N PHE A 104 -0.02 8.44 6.88
CA PHE A 104 0.72 7.18 6.98
C PHE A 104 1.32 6.76 5.64
N GLY A 105 0.54 6.85 4.57
CA GLY A 105 0.97 6.52 3.22
C GLY A 105 2.26 7.25 2.85
N VAL A 106 2.32 8.57 3.06
CA VAL A 106 3.52 9.38 2.82
C VAL A 106 4.71 8.91 3.66
N LEU A 107 4.54 8.68 4.96
CA LEU A 107 5.61 8.17 5.82
C LEU A 107 6.11 6.79 5.37
N ASN A 108 5.18 5.92 4.95
CA ASN A 108 5.50 4.60 4.44
C ASN A 108 6.21 4.64 3.09
N TRP A 109 5.84 5.59 2.22
CA TRP A 109 6.54 5.83 0.96
C TRP A 109 7.99 6.22 1.20
N PHE A 110 8.27 7.09 2.18
CA PHE A 110 9.64 7.47 2.49
C PHE A 110 10.48 6.28 2.95
N HIS A 111 9.90 5.39 3.76
CA HIS A 111 10.61 4.18 4.16
C HIS A 111 10.89 3.20 3.00
N ARG A 112 9.97 3.10 2.04
CA ARG A 112 10.03 2.09 0.96
C ARG A 112 10.79 2.54 -0.28
N VAL A 113 10.78 3.84 -0.57
CA VAL A 113 11.20 4.36 -1.88
C VAL A 113 12.42 5.26 -1.79
N ASP A 114 12.40 6.25 -0.89
CA ASP A 114 13.44 7.27 -0.79
C ASP A 114 13.25 8.07 0.50
N ASP A 115 14.31 8.62 1.09
CA ASP A 115 14.20 9.45 2.30
C ASP A 115 13.87 10.92 1.99
N GLU A 116 13.88 11.29 0.72
CA GLU A 116 13.65 12.65 0.24
C GLU A 116 12.77 12.69 -1.03
N ALA A 117 11.88 13.69 -1.12
CA ALA A 117 11.09 13.94 -2.32
C ALA A 117 10.68 15.41 -2.48
N THR A 118 10.32 15.79 -3.70
CA THR A 118 9.57 17.03 -3.93
C THR A 118 8.07 16.79 -3.73
N PRO A 119 7.28 17.81 -3.38
CA PRO A 119 5.82 17.67 -3.29
C PRO A 119 5.17 17.15 -4.58
N GLY A 120 5.71 17.54 -5.74
CA GLY A 120 5.22 17.06 -7.04
C GLY A 120 5.49 15.57 -7.26
N ARG A 121 6.65 15.06 -6.83
CA ARG A 121 6.96 13.61 -6.91
C ARG A 121 6.02 12.81 -6.03
N LEU A 122 5.73 13.28 -4.81
CA LEU A 122 4.76 12.64 -3.94
C LEU A 122 3.35 12.71 -4.53
N ALA A 123 2.91 13.87 -5.03
CA ALA A 123 1.59 13.99 -5.64
C ALA A 123 1.38 12.99 -6.80
N ALA A 124 2.40 12.83 -7.66
CA ALA A 124 2.38 11.84 -8.73
C ALA A 124 2.37 10.40 -8.21
N ALA A 125 3.19 10.08 -7.21
CA ALA A 125 3.26 8.74 -6.62
C ALA A 125 1.94 8.30 -5.96
N PHE A 126 1.23 9.25 -5.35
CA PHE A 126 -0.07 9.01 -4.70
C PHE A 126 -1.26 9.26 -5.64
N GLN A 127 -1.02 9.70 -6.87
CA GLN A 127 -2.06 10.06 -7.86
C GLN A 127 -3.10 11.05 -7.30
N VAL A 128 -2.64 12.02 -6.50
CA VAL A 128 -3.47 13.08 -5.93
C VAL A 128 -3.13 14.43 -6.54
N THR A 129 -4.02 15.41 -6.34
CA THR A 129 -3.75 16.78 -6.78
C THR A 129 -2.60 17.41 -5.97
N PRO A 130 -1.87 18.39 -6.54
CA PRO A 130 -0.82 19.12 -5.81
C PRO A 130 -1.33 19.79 -4.52
N GLY A 131 -2.58 20.30 -4.54
CA GLY A 131 -3.22 20.90 -3.36
C GLY A 131 -3.48 19.88 -2.25
N ALA A 132 -4.01 18.70 -2.59
CA ALA A 132 -4.24 17.62 -1.63
C ALA A 132 -2.93 17.11 -1.00
N MET A 133 -1.88 16.94 -1.81
CA MET A 133 -0.57 16.57 -1.30
C MET A 133 0.00 17.67 -0.38
N THR A 134 -0.08 18.93 -0.77
CA THR A 134 0.38 20.06 0.07
C THR A 134 -0.33 20.10 1.42
N ASN A 135 -1.64 19.86 1.45
CA ASN A 135 -2.40 19.77 2.70
C ASN A 135 -1.93 18.60 3.58
N THR A 136 -1.64 17.44 2.98
CA THR A 136 -1.11 16.27 3.71
C THR A 136 0.25 16.58 4.32
N LEU A 137 1.16 17.16 3.53
CA LEU A 137 2.49 17.54 3.97
C LEU A 137 2.45 18.58 5.09
N LYS A 138 1.60 19.61 4.98
CA LYS A 138 1.43 20.62 6.04
C LYS A 138 1.01 20.00 7.37
N ARG A 139 0.12 19.01 7.34
CA ARG A 139 -0.33 18.29 8.56
C ARG A 139 0.75 17.40 9.16
N LEU A 140 1.56 16.75 8.32
CA LEU A 140 2.70 15.96 8.78
C LEU A 140 3.82 16.84 9.37
N GLU A 141 4.10 17.98 8.74
CA GLU A 141 5.08 18.95 9.20
C GLU A 141 4.67 19.59 10.53
N ALA A 142 3.39 19.92 10.69
CA ALA A 142 2.85 20.43 11.96
C ALA A 142 3.03 19.45 13.14
N LYS A 143 3.22 18.16 12.85
CA LYS A 143 3.51 17.10 13.82
C LYS A 143 5.00 16.74 13.91
N ALA A 144 5.86 17.49 13.22
CA ALA A 144 7.30 17.22 13.10
C ALA A 144 7.66 15.82 12.54
N LEU A 145 6.75 15.19 11.80
CA LEU A 145 6.97 13.85 11.20
C LEU A 145 7.73 13.93 9.87
N ILE A 146 7.70 15.10 9.24
CA ILE A 146 8.49 15.44 8.06
C ILE A 146 9.07 16.84 8.25
N LYS A 147 10.05 17.18 7.43
CA LYS A 147 10.60 18.52 7.31
C LYS A 147 10.40 19.01 5.87
N VAL A 148 9.91 20.24 5.69
CA VAL A 148 9.77 20.86 4.37
C VAL A 148 10.67 22.09 4.29
N GLU A 149 11.64 22.06 3.38
CA GLU A 149 12.65 23.12 3.25
C GLU A 149 12.74 23.64 1.82
N PRO A 150 13.19 24.90 1.61
CA PRO A 150 13.60 25.36 0.30
C PRO A 150 14.73 24.48 -0.25
N ASP A 151 14.68 24.22 -1.55
CA ASP A 151 15.74 23.51 -2.23
C ASP A 151 16.95 24.43 -2.44
N ALA A 152 18.08 24.08 -1.85
CA ALA A 152 19.37 24.77 -1.99
C ALA A 152 19.80 24.99 -3.45
N SER A 153 19.40 24.10 -4.37
CA SER A 153 19.71 24.23 -5.81
C SER A 153 18.73 25.13 -6.57
N SER A 154 17.56 25.38 -5.99
CA SER A 154 16.49 26.18 -6.59
C SER A 154 15.60 26.72 -5.48
N GLY A 155 15.82 27.96 -5.05
CA GLY A 155 15.05 28.58 -3.95
C GLY A 155 13.53 28.66 -4.16
N ARG A 156 13.05 28.28 -5.35
CA ARG A 156 11.62 28.19 -5.71
C ARG A 156 11.03 26.79 -5.50
N ARG A 157 11.86 25.75 -5.40
CA ARG A 157 11.41 24.37 -5.18
C ARG A 157 11.46 24.05 -3.70
N LYS A 158 10.56 23.17 -3.26
CA LYS A 158 10.55 22.62 -1.91
C LYS A 158 11.07 21.19 -1.94
N ARG A 159 11.78 20.83 -0.89
CA ARG A 159 12.26 19.49 -0.57
C ARG A 159 11.56 19.02 0.70
N VAL A 160 11.17 17.76 0.71
CA VAL A 160 10.52 17.10 1.84
C VAL A 160 11.37 15.92 2.26
N THR A 161 11.68 15.83 3.55
CA THR A 161 12.41 14.70 4.14
C THR A 161 11.65 14.14 5.33
N ILE A 162 11.74 12.82 5.53
CA ILE A 162 11.18 12.18 6.73
C ILE A 162 12.07 12.44 7.95
N THR A 163 11.49 12.71 9.11
CA THR A 163 12.23 12.88 10.37
C THR A 163 12.36 11.55 11.12
N PRO A 164 13.24 11.43 12.13
CA PRO A 164 13.24 10.28 13.04
C PRO A 164 11.87 10.01 13.65
N ALA A 165 11.19 11.05 14.15
CA ALA A 165 9.83 10.94 14.68
C ALA A 165 8.81 10.43 13.63
N GLY A 166 8.98 10.81 12.36
CA GLY A 166 8.19 10.27 11.26
C GLY A 166 8.38 8.77 11.04
N ARG A 167 9.62 8.28 11.19
CA ARG A 167 9.91 6.84 11.10
C ARG A 167 9.32 6.07 12.28
N ASP A 168 9.44 6.63 13.49
CA ASP A 168 8.89 6.03 14.70
C ASP A 168 7.36 5.96 14.64
N MET A 169 6.71 7.05 14.21
CA MET A 169 5.26 7.10 14.01
C MET A 169 4.77 6.08 12.96
N ARG A 170 5.53 5.91 11.86
CA ARG A 170 5.24 4.87 10.87
C ARG A 170 5.32 3.48 11.51
N GLN A 171 6.36 3.24 12.30
CA GLN A 171 6.58 1.95 12.95
C GLN A 171 5.44 1.63 13.93
N GLN A 172 5.05 2.60 14.77
CA GLN A 172 3.89 2.48 15.66
C GLN A 172 2.60 2.17 14.91
N ALA A 173 2.38 2.81 13.75
CA ALA A 173 1.21 2.55 12.91
C ALA A 173 1.18 1.14 12.28
N ILE A 174 2.34 0.52 12.08
CA ILE A 174 2.42 -0.87 11.60
C ILE A 174 2.19 -1.83 12.75
N GLU A 175 2.78 -1.56 13.91
CA GLU A 175 2.61 -2.37 15.11
C GLU A 175 1.16 -2.36 15.60
N SER A 176 0.47 -1.22 15.51
CA SER A 176 -0.95 -1.12 15.87
C SER A 176 -1.87 -1.92 14.94
N ALA A 177 -1.41 -2.20 13.71
CA ALA A 177 -2.10 -3.06 12.74
C ALA A 177 -1.68 -4.53 12.81
N ALA A 178 -0.66 -4.88 13.60
CA ALA A 178 -0.19 -6.27 13.72
C ALA A 178 -1.28 -7.25 14.21
N PRO A 179 -2.15 -6.91 15.18
CA PRO A 179 -3.25 -7.79 15.59
C PRO A 179 -4.22 -8.13 14.45
N LEU A 180 -4.47 -7.17 13.54
CA LEU A 180 -5.30 -7.40 12.36
C LEU A 180 -4.70 -8.45 11.45
N LEU A 181 -3.38 -8.38 11.24
CA LEU A 181 -2.66 -9.32 10.36
C LEU A 181 -2.53 -10.70 11.00
N ALA A 182 -2.47 -10.80 12.33
CA ALA A 182 -2.43 -12.08 13.02
C ALA A 182 -3.69 -12.92 12.74
N GLU A 183 -4.87 -12.30 12.72
CA GLU A 183 -6.13 -12.98 12.37
C GLU A 183 -6.12 -13.51 10.92
N PHE A 184 -5.44 -12.82 10.00
CA PHE A 184 -5.28 -13.31 8.63
C PHE A 184 -4.25 -14.45 8.54
N VAL A 185 -3.14 -14.35 9.26
CA VAL A 185 -2.09 -15.40 9.27
C VAL A 185 -2.61 -16.71 9.85
N GLU A 186 -3.56 -16.67 10.80
CA GLU A 186 -4.19 -17.90 11.32
C GLU A 186 -5.20 -18.54 10.35
N ALA A 187 -5.67 -17.81 9.35
CA ALA A 187 -6.66 -18.29 8.39
C ALA A 187 -6.04 -18.98 7.15
N PHE A 188 -4.71 -18.92 6.97
CA PHE A 188 -3.96 -19.47 5.84
C PHE A 188 -2.85 -20.41 6.32
#